data_AF-A0A843KDV3-F1
#
_entry.id   AF-A0A843KDV3-F1
#
_cell.length_a   1.000
_cell.length_b   1.000
_cell.length_c   1.000
_cell.angle_alpha   90.00
_cell.angle_beta   90.00
_cell.angle_gamma   90.00
#
_symmetry.space_group_name_H-M   'P 1'
#
loop_
_entity.id
_entity.type
_entity.pdbx_description
1 polymer ?
#
loop_
_entity_poly.entity_id
_entity_poly.type
_entity_poly.pdbx_seq_one_letter_code
_entity_poly.pdbx_strand_id
1 'polypeptide(L)'
;MYRDILTMCWSIKEVNRNLSDRKPTSEFSIKYLKNACSDLAGMMRETGKSMPEENLEVVDRSGAKKSFKLQEVAEMLYDPRKIVELNLIDNISRWAGAKLPHPV
;
A
#
# COMPACT_ATOMS: atom_id res chain seq x y z
N MET A 1 -0.13 3.09 14.23
CA MET A 1 0.72 2.60 13.13
C MET A 1 -0.03 1.63 12.20
N TYR A 2 -0.20 0.34 12.53
CA TYR A 2 -0.84 -0.61 11.59
C TYR A 2 -2.29 -0.27 11.24
N ARG A 3 -3.08 0.24 12.19
CA ARG A 3 -4.43 0.75 11.91
C ARG A 3 -4.42 1.91 10.92
N ASP A 4 -3.49 2.86 11.08
CA ASP A 4 -3.37 4.02 10.17
C ASP A 4 -2.97 3.59 8.76
N ILE A 5 -2.04 2.62 8.66
CA ILE A 5 -1.66 1.98 7.38
C ILE A 5 -2.88 1.32 6.73
N LEU A 6 -3.68 0.58 7.49
CA LEU A 6 -4.92 -0.04 6.98
C LEU A 6 -5.93 1.00 6.50
N THR A 7 -6.14 2.07 7.27
CA THR A 7 -7.02 3.18 6.90
C THR A 7 -6.56 3.85 5.62
N MET A 8 -5.24 4.04 5.44
CA MET A 8 -4.68 4.60 4.23
C MET A 8 -4.86 3.66 3.03
N CYS A 9 -4.57 2.36 3.19
CA CYS A 9 -4.81 1.36 2.15
C CYS A 9 -6.29 1.31 1.73
N TRP A 10 -7.22 1.36 2.68
CA TRP A 10 -8.65 1.41 2.40
C TRP A 10 -9.02 2.66 1.60
N SER A 11 -8.55 3.83 2.02
CA SER A 11 -8.84 5.10 1.34
C SER A 11 -8.34 5.12 -0.12
N ILE A 12 -7.13 4.60 -0.37
CA ILE A 12 -6.57 4.45 -1.71
C ILE A 12 -7.46 3.53 -2.57
N LYS A 13 -7.88 2.38 -2.03
CA LYS A 13 -8.73 1.42 -2.75
C LYS A 13 -10.08 2.01 -3.11
N GLU A 14 -10.73 2.68 -2.18
CA GLU A 14 -12.04 3.30 -2.39
C GLU A 14 -11.97 4.38 -3.49
N VAL A 15 -10.98 5.27 -3.44
CA VAL A 15 -10.81 6.29 -4.48
C VAL A 15 -10.49 5.65 -5.84
N ASN A 16 -9.61 4.65 -5.88
CA ASN A 16 -9.24 3.97 -7.13
C ASN A 16 -10.43 3.20 -7.76
N ARG A 17 -11.28 2.59 -6.93
CA ARG A 17 -12.53 1.95 -7.38
C ARG A 17 -13.48 2.97 -7.98
N ASN A 18 -13.68 4.09 -7.29
CA ASN A 18 -14.53 5.19 -7.76
C ASN A 18 -14.03 5.83 -9.07
N LEU A 19 -12.70 5.87 -9.30
CA LEU A 19 -12.10 6.27 -10.58
C LEU A 19 -12.38 5.27 -11.71
N SER A 20 -12.33 3.98 -11.41
CA SER A 20 -12.52 2.92 -12.40
C SER A 20 -13.99 2.83 -12.84
N ASP A 21 -14.92 3.04 -11.92
CA ASP A 21 -16.37 2.95 -12.16
C ASP A 21 -16.96 4.20 -12.85
N ARG A 22 -16.23 5.34 -12.89
CA ARG A 22 -16.74 6.61 -13.44
C ARG A 22 -15.65 7.37 -14.21
N LYS A 23 -15.82 7.59 -15.53
CA LYS A 23 -15.06 8.62 -16.27
C LYS A 23 -15.85 9.94 -16.32
N PRO A 24 -15.22 11.14 -16.21
CA PRO A 24 -13.87 11.46 -15.75
C PRO A 24 -13.92 12.10 -14.35
N THR A 25 -13.48 11.37 -13.33
CA THR A 25 -13.18 11.96 -12.02
C THR A 25 -11.92 12.83 -12.14
N SER A 26 -12.04 14.05 -11.60
CA SER A 26 -11.18 15.21 -11.84
C SER A 26 -9.70 14.99 -11.48
N GLU A 27 -8.82 15.85 -12.00
CA GLU A 27 -7.39 15.93 -11.64
C GLU A 27 -7.13 15.83 -10.12
N PHE A 28 -8.09 16.27 -9.30
CA PHE A 28 -8.06 16.14 -7.85
C PHE A 28 -7.95 14.70 -7.35
N SER A 29 -8.64 13.74 -7.96
CA SER A 29 -8.61 12.34 -7.54
C SER A 29 -7.26 11.68 -7.85
N ILE A 30 -6.66 12.03 -9.01
CA ILE A 30 -5.32 11.57 -9.37
C ILE A 30 -4.28 12.18 -8.43
N LYS A 31 -4.38 13.48 -8.13
CA LYS A 31 -3.51 14.16 -7.15
C LYS A 31 -3.64 13.54 -5.77
N TYR A 32 -4.86 13.24 -5.33
CA TYR A 32 -5.11 12.56 -4.07
C TYR A 32 -4.41 11.20 -4.02
N LEU A 33 -4.59 10.34 -5.03
CA LEU A 33 -3.94 9.03 -5.05
C LEU A 33 -2.41 9.12 -4.99
N LYS A 34 -1.81 10.07 -5.72
CA LYS A 34 -0.35 10.29 -5.65
C LYS A 34 0.11 10.67 -4.24
N ASN A 35 -0.62 11.58 -3.59
CA ASN A 35 -0.30 12.01 -2.24
C ASN A 35 -0.50 10.87 -1.23
N ALA A 36 -1.62 10.16 -1.32
CA ALA A 36 -1.93 9.03 -0.43
C ALA A 36 -0.89 7.89 -0.56
N CYS A 37 -0.44 7.57 -1.77
CA CYS A 37 0.66 6.62 -1.97
C CYS A 37 1.99 7.14 -1.39
N SER A 38 2.26 8.44 -1.47
CA SER A 38 3.44 9.06 -0.87
C SER A 38 3.39 9.05 0.66
N ASP A 39 2.22 9.30 1.25
CA ASP A 39 2.01 9.23 2.70
C ASP A 39 2.16 7.78 3.20
N LEU A 40 1.58 6.82 2.46
CA LEU A 40 1.77 5.40 2.74
C LEU A 40 3.25 5.00 2.64
N ALA A 41 3.99 5.52 1.66
CA ALA A 41 5.44 5.31 1.55
C ALA A 41 6.18 5.84 2.78
N GLY A 42 5.80 7.02 3.27
CA GLY A 42 6.30 7.57 4.52
C GLY A 42 6.10 6.62 5.70
N MET A 43 4.86 6.14 5.90
CA MET A 43 4.53 5.20 6.97
C MET A 43 5.31 3.88 6.86
N MET A 44 5.46 3.33 5.65
CA MET A 44 6.24 2.11 5.42
C MET A 44 7.73 2.32 5.72
N ARG A 45 8.28 3.47 5.33
CA ARG A 45 9.69 3.82 5.60
C ARG A 45 9.93 4.00 7.09
N GLU A 46 9.05 4.68 7.82
CA GLU A 46 9.16 4.82 9.27
C GLU A 46 9.06 3.47 9.99
N THR A 47 8.14 2.62 9.55
CA THR A 47 8.02 1.26 10.09
C THR A 47 9.26 0.41 9.78
N GLY A 48 9.83 0.54 8.58
CA GLY A 48 11.08 -0.13 8.21
C GLY A 48 12.31 0.38 8.96
N LYS A 49 12.26 1.58 9.56
CA LYS A 49 13.32 2.06 10.45
C LYS A 49 13.19 1.46 11.85
N SER A 50 11.96 1.30 12.36
CA SER A 50 11.73 0.68 13.67
C SER A 50 11.86 -0.85 13.64
N MET A 51 11.66 -1.46 12.47
CA MET A 51 11.72 -2.91 12.26
C MET A 51 12.57 -3.25 11.01
N PRO A 52 13.91 -3.14 11.08
CA PRO A 52 14.78 -3.28 9.90
C PRO A 52 14.86 -4.69 9.33
N GLU A 53 14.59 -5.71 10.15
CA GLU A 53 14.58 -7.12 9.75
C GLU A 53 13.20 -7.60 9.24
N GLU A 54 12.17 -6.75 9.35
CA GLU A 54 10.83 -7.10 8.90
C GLU A 54 10.75 -7.07 7.37
N ASN A 55 10.24 -8.16 6.82
CA ASN A 55 9.99 -8.30 5.39
C ASN A 55 8.49 -8.44 5.14
N LEU A 56 8.06 -7.99 3.97
CA LEU A 56 6.70 -8.08 3.48
C LEU A 56 6.67 -9.07 2.31
N GLU A 57 5.90 -10.15 2.48
CA GLU A 57 5.61 -11.08 1.38
C GLU A 57 4.60 -10.43 0.42
N VAL A 58 5.06 -10.17 -0.79
CA VAL A 58 4.30 -9.59 -1.89
C VAL A 58 3.91 -10.71 -2.86
N VAL A 59 2.62 -10.86 -3.08
CA VAL A 59 2.06 -11.70 -4.16
C VAL A 59 1.72 -10.80 -5.33
N ASP A 60 2.40 -11.01 -6.47
CA ASP A 60 2.12 -10.26 -7.70
C ASP A 60 0.86 -10.78 -8.42
N ARG A 61 0.48 -10.13 -9.53
CA ARG A 61 -0.71 -10.52 -10.31
C ARG A 61 -0.64 -11.93 -10.92
N SER A 62 0.55 -12.48 -11.11
CA SER A 62 0.74 -13.85 -11.61
C SER A 62 0.64 -14.90 -10.50
N GLY A 63 0.51 -14.45 -9.24
CA GLY A 63 0.53 -15.32 -8.07
C GLY A 63 1.95 -15.64 -7.58
N ALA A 64 2.99 -15.08 -8.21
CA ALA A 64 4.35 -15.29 -7.77
C ALA A 64 4.61 -14.50 -6.48
N LYS A 65 5.29 -15.16 -5.54
CA LYS A 65 5.62 -14.62 -4.23
C LYS A 65 7.04 -14.08 -4.22
N LYS A 66 7.21 -12.88 -3.70
CA LYS A 66 8.51 -12.24 -3.48
C LYS A 66 8.53 -11.60 -2.11
N SER A 67 9.69 -11.64 -1.46
CA SER A 67 9.88 -11.01 -0.15
C SER A 67 10.67 -9.72 -0.34
N PHE A 68 10.19 -8.62 0.24
CA PHE A 68 10.84 -7.32 0.16
C PHE A 68 10.95 -6.70 1.55
N LYS A 69 12.02 -5.96 1.82
CA LYS A 69 12.12 -5.14 3.02
C LYS A 69 11.08 -4.02 2.98
N LEU A 70 10.61 -3.58 4.14
CA LEU A 70 9.64 -2.47 4.23
C LEU A 70 10.15 -1.18 3.57
N GLN A 71 11.47 -0.93 3.61
CA GLN A 71 12.08 0.21 2.92
C GLN A 71 12.00 0.08 1.40
N GLU A 72 12.20 -1.11 0.84
CA GLU A 72 12.07 -1.34 -0.60
C GLU A 72 10.61 -1.14 -1.05
N VAL A 73 9.66 -1.66 -0.26
CA VAL A 73 8.22 -1.45 -0.52
C VAL A 73 7.86 0.04 -0.49
N ALA A 74 8.44 0.81 0.44
CA ALA A 74 8.25 2.26 0.50
C ALA A 74 8.70 2.97 -0.78
N GLU A 75 9.86 2.60 -1.34
CA GLU A 75 10.33 3.19 -2.60
C GLU A 75 9.42 2.81 -3.78
N MET A 76 8.89 1.58 -3.80
CA MET A 76 8.00 1.13 -4.88
C MET A 76 6.65 1.84 -4.92
N LEU A 77 6.20 2.41 -3.79
CA LEU A 77 4.96 3.19 -3.71
C LEU A 77 5.03 4.55 -4.44
N TYR A 78 6.20 4.98 -4.89
CA TYR A 78 6.35 6.13 -5.79
C TYR A 78 6.22 5.77 -7.27
N ASP A 79 6.21 4.47 -7.62
CA ASP A 79 6.06 3.99 -9.00
C ASP A 79 4.67 3.37 -9.21
N PRO A 80 3.75 4.09 -9.89
CA PRO A 80 2.40 3.59 -10.17
C PRO A 80 2.37 2.25 -10.89
N ARG A 81 3.37 1.94 -11.73
CA ARG A 81 3.44 0.65 -12.44
C ARG A 81 3.67 -0.49 -11.47
N LYS A 82 4.62 -0.33 -10.54
CA LYS A 82 4.91 -1.33 -9.51
C LYS A 82 3.75 -1.52 -8.54
N ILE A 83 3.06 -0.43 -8.16
CA ILE A 83 1.86 -0.53 -7.30
C ILE A 83 0.83 -1.48 -7.91
N VAL A 84 0.61 -1.36 -9.22
CA VAL A 84 -0.37 -2.15 -9.97
C VAL A 84 0.14 -3.58 -10.22
N GLU A 85 1.38 -3.74 -10.68
CA GLU A 85 2.02 -5.02 -11.00
C GLU A 85 2.13 -5.95 -9.80
N LEU A 86 2.60 -5.40 -8.67
CA LEU A 86 2.87 -6.13 -7.43
C LEU A 86 1.70 -6.09 -6.46
N ASN A 87 0.57 -5.51 -6.87
CA ASN A 87 -0.62 -5.34 -6.04
C ASN A 87 -0.30 -4.80 -4.63
N LEU A 88 0.55 -3.75 -4.57
CA LEU A 88 1.20 -3.34 -3.32
C LEU A 88 0.21 -2.95 -2.23
N ILE A 89 -0.88 -2.26 -2.58
CA ILE A 89 -1.86 -1.79 -1.60
C ILE A 89 -2.58 -2.96 -0.90
N ASP A 90 -2.86 -4.04 -1.63
CA ASP A 90 -3.45 -5.26 -1.05
C ASP A 90 -2.46 -6.00 -0.16
N ASN A 91 -1.22 -6.16 -0.62
CA ASN A 91 -0.19 -6.86 0.14
C ASN A 91 0.17 -6.11 1.44
N ILE A 92 0.29 -4.78 1.39
CA ILE A 92 0.49 -3.94 2.59
C ILE A 92 -0.71 -4.03 3.53
N SER A 93 -1.92 -3.95 3.01
CA SER A 93 -3.14 -4.08 3.82
C SER A 93 -3.20 -5.42 4.53
N ARG A 94 -2.91 -6.54 3.83
CA ARG A 94 -2.89 -7.87 4.44
C ARG A 94 -1.81 -7.99 5.51
N TRP A 95 -0.60 -7.51 5.22
CA TRP A 95 0.51 -7.51 6.17
C TRP A 95 0.16 -6.71 7.43
N ALA A 96 -0.34 -5.49 7.29
CA ALA A 96 -0.71 -4.66 8.44
C ALA A 96 -1.86 -5.27 9.25
N GLY A 97 -2.82 -5.92 8.58
CA GLY A 97 -3.93 -6.64 9.21
C GLY A 97 -3.45 -7.83 10.07
N ALA A 98 -2.46 -8.59 9.57
CA ALA A 98 -1.87 -9.71 10.31
C ALA A 98 -1.08 -9.29 11.56
N LYS A 99 -0.71 -8.01 11.68
CA LYS A 99 0.00 -7.44 12.84
C LYS A 99 -0.94 -6.87 13.90
N LEU A 100 -2.24 -6.78 13.62
CA LEU A 100 -3.22 -6.41 14.63
C LEU A 100 -3.64 -7.65 15.44
N PRO A 101 -3.70 -7.57 16.77
CA PRO A 101 -4.29 -8.63 17.56
C PRO A 101 -5.75 -8.80 17.15
N HIS A 102 -6.14 -10.03 16.80
CA HIS A 102 -7.55 -10.35 16.62
C HIS A 102 -8.29 -10.13 17.94
N PRO A 103 -9.47 -9.48 17.95
CA PRO A 103 -10.32 -9.53 19.12
C PRO A 103 -10.68 -11.00 19.36
N VAL A 104 -10.31 -11.50 20.54
CA VAL A 104 -10.69 -12.82 21.06
C VAL A 104 -12.18 -12.78 21.42
#